data_AF-A0A942EPF7-F1
#
_entry.id   AF-A0A942EPF7-F1
#
_cell.length_a   1.000
_cell.length_b   1.000
_cell.length_c   1.000
_cell.angle_alpha   90.00
_cell.angle_beta   90.00
_cell.angle_gamma   90.00
#
_symmetry.space_group_name_H-M   'P 1'
#
loop_
_entity.id
_entity.type
_entity.pdbx_description
1 polymer ?
#
loop_
_entity_poly.entity_id
_entity_poly.type
_entity_poly.pdbx_seq_one_letter_code
_entity_poly.pdbx_strand_id
1 'polypeptide(L)'
;MAQKDVLIIGGGISGMTVAKELAQSGVSALLIERDPSLGGLAASFCCKASESCNKCFACVADKRVLEIRNGPSISILTQTELTGLKGGPGAYNVSLKNGKGRMDIDVSAIVIAAGVDPFDASLKAEYGYGRYKNVITARDLDEMLRLRGKLFCPSDGRLPKTVAFFQCVGSRDESIGNLYCSQVCCAYALRLIKAIRYQYPETKAAFLYMDIQPAGASFDQFLNSCRQDKGIRLIRSLPSKVYHSPLSDGLRVRFVDPLKGEVAEEPFDLIVLSVGLVLRKDSKSLARLFNLNFNEEGFFAPPPAQTGVFITGACSGPKDIDRSIIHAKSIACTVQQYLKGRS
;
A
#
# COMPACT_ATOMS: atom_id res chain seq x y z
N MET A 1 22.79 10.21 27.63
CA MET A 1 21.56 9.51 27.16
C MET A 1 22.00 8.42 26.21
N ALA A 2 21.36 7.24 26.21
CA ALA A 2 21.87 6.08 25.49
C ALA A 2 21.91 6.34 23.97
N GLN A 3 23.12 6.42 23.42
CA GLN A 3 23.40 6.45 21.99
C GLN A 3 22.70 5.25 21.32
N LYS A 4 22.02 5.48 20.20
CA LYS A 4 21.45 4.42 19.37
C LYS A 4 22.21 4.40 18.06
N ASP A 5 22.43 3.22 17.49
CA ASP A 5 23.17 3.14 16.22
C ASP A 5 22.31 3.65 15.07
N VAL A 6 21.02 3.31 15.07
CA VAL A 6 20.12 3.59 13.95
C VAL A 6 18.75 4.13 14.40
N LEU A 7 18.30 5.22 13.78
CA LEU A 7 16.88 5.64 13.82
C LEU A 7 16.13 5.04 12.62
N ILE A 8 14.96 4.46 12.84
CA ILE A 8 14.04 3.99 11.80
C ILE A 8 12.75 4.79 11.88
N ILE A 9 12.37 5.44 10.79
CA ILE A 9 11.20 6.32 10.70
C ILE A 9 10.09 5.60 9.95
N GLY A 10 9.10 5.10 10.67
CA GLY A 10 7.93 4.39 10.14
C GLY A 10 7.88 2.93 10.57
N GLY A 11 6.82 2.57 11.27
CA GLY A 11 6.50 1.23 11.78
C GLY A 11 5.68 0.37 10.83
N GLY A 12 5.70 0.66 9.53
CA GLY A 12 5.16 -0.22 8.50
C GLY A 12 6.02 -1.46 8.27
N ILE A 13 5.61 -2.34 7.33
CA ILE A 13 6.30 -3.62 7.10
C ILE A 13 7.80 -3.47 6.80
N SER A 14 8.20 -2.42 6.07
CA SER A 14 9.61 -2.19 5.74
C SER A 14 10.43 -1.74 6.94
N GLY A 15 9.98 -0.73 7.70
CA GLY A 15 10.71 -0.27 8.89
C GLY A 15 10.79 -1.35 9.97
N MET A 16 9.70 -2.09 10.16
CA MET A 16 9.68 -3.29 11.00
C MET A 16 10.67 -4.36 10.52
N THR A 17 10.81 -4.57 9.21
CA THR A 17 11.82 -5.49 8.66
C THR A 17 13.23 -5.02 8.97
N VAL A 18 13.53 -3.75 8.71
CA VAL A 18 14.86 -3.19 9.03
C VAL A 18 15.18 -3.35 10.51
N ALA A 19 14.25 -3.00 11.40
CA ALA A 19 14.45 -3.11 12.84
C ALA A 19 14.80 -4.53 13.28
N LYS A 20 14.09 -5.52 12.73
CA LYS A 20 14.34 -6.94 13.00
C LYS A 20 15.72 -7.39 12.54
N GLU A 21 16.08 -7.08 11.29
CA GLU A 21 17.37 -7.50 10.70
C GLU A 21 18.55 -6.84 11.43
N LEU A 22 18.44 -5.56 11.81
CA LEU A 22 19.45 -4.85 12.60
C LEU A 22 19.60 -5.46 13.99
N ALA A 23 18.50 -5.74 14.69
CA ALA A 23 18.53 -6.35 16.01
C ALA A 23 19.14 -7.76 16.00
N GLN A 24 18.87 -8.56 14.96
CA GLN A 24 19.47 -9.89 14.78
C GLN A 24 20.99 -9.83 14.57
N SER A 25 21.52 -8.71 14.08
CA SER A 25 22.95 -8.48 13.90
C SER A 25 23.60 -7.70 15.05
N GLY A 26 22.89 -7.52 16.17
CA GLY A 26 23.41 -6.84 17.37
C GLY A 26 23.48 -5.31 17.26
N VAL A 27 22.87 -4.70 16.24
CA VAL A 27 22.85 -3.24 16.04
C VAL A 27 21.67 -2.64 16.80
N SER A 28 21.94 -1.62 17.63
CA SER A 28 20.89 -0.96 18.41
C SER A 28 20.05 -0.02 17.54
N ALA A 29 18.75 -0.30 17.42
CA ALA A 29 17.83 0.51 16.64
C ALA A 29 16.71 1.12 17.50
N LEU A 30 16.35 2.36 17.17
CA LEU A 30 15.14 3.03 17.63
C LEU A 30 14.16 3.12 16.46
N LEU A 31 13.00 2.48 16.57
CA LEU A 31 11.91 2.62 15.62
C LEU A 31 10.88 3.61 16.14
N ILE A 32 10.58 4.65 15.36
CA ILE A 32 9.50 5.58 15.63
C ILE A 32 8.32 5.33 14.68
N GLU A 33 7.12 5.43 15.21
CA GLU A 33 5.85 5.36 14.47
C GLU A 33 4.97 6.51 14.93
N ARG A 34 4.37 7.22 13.97
CA ARG A 34 3.47 8.36 14.22
C ARG A 34 2.08 7.91 14.60
N ASP A 35 1.64 6.75 14.12
CA ASP A 35 0.37 6.15 14.50
C ASP A 35 0.45 5.45 15.89
N PRO A 36 -0.69 5.18 16.56
CA PRO A 36 -0.70 4.47 17.84
C PRO A 36 -0.22 3.02 17.77
N SER A 37 -0.20 2.44 16.57
CA SER A 37 0.11 1.03 16.32
C SER A 37 1.06 0.87 15.15
N LEU A 38 1.92 -0.14 15.23
CA LEU A 38 2.72 -0.63 14.12
C LEU A 38 1.86 -1.34 13.07
N GLY A 39 2.45 -1.61 11.91
CA GLY A 39 1.83 -2.38 10.82
C GLY A 39 1.67 -1.57 9.53
N GLY A 40 1.49 -0.25 9.64
CA GLY A 40 1.25 0.64 8.52
C GLY A 40 0.07 0.21 7.66
N LEU A 41 0.09 0.57 6.37
CA LEU A 41 -1.00 0.25 5.44
C LEU A 41 -1.26 -1.26 5.33
N ALA A 42 -0.22 -2.09 5.42
CA ALA A 42 -0.34 -3.55 5.27
C ALA A 42 -1.23 -4.21 6.34
N ALA A 43 -1.28 -3.65 7.55
CA ALA A 43 -2.13 -4.16 8.64
C ALA A 43 -3.63 -3.89 8.41
N SER A 44 -3.99 -3.00 7.48
CA SER A 44 -5.39 -2.73 7.13
C SER A 44 -5.98 -3.77 6.18
N PHE A 45 -5.16 -4.58 5.52
CA PHE A 45 -5.62 -5.50 4.49
C PHE A 45 -6.24 -6.78 5.06
N CYS A 46 -7.30 -7.28 4.41
CA CYS A 46 -7.88 -8.57 4.69
C CYS A 46 -7.06 -9.72 4.09
N CYS A 47 -7.29 -10.93 4.57
CA CYS A 47 -6.83 -12.14 3.89
C CYS A 47 -7.56 -12.27 2.54
N LYS A 48 -6.82 -12.58 1.48
CA LYS A 48 -7.35 -12.79 0.12
C LYS A 48 -7.18 -14.25 -0.33
N ALA A 49 -7.22 -15.17 0.62
CA ALA A 49 -7.25 -16.60 0.33
C ALA A 49 -8.61 -16.98 -0.26
N SER A 50 -8.59 -17.96 -1.17
CA SER A 50 -9.80 -18.60 -1.70
C SER A 50 -9.72 -20.08 -1.33
N GLU A 51 -9.70 -20.99 -2.31
CA GLU A 51 -9.44 -22.42 -2.11
C GLU A 51 -8.08 -22.69 -1.43
N SER A 52 -7.12 -21.79 -1.62
CA SER A 52 -5.79 -21.85 -1.00
C SER A 52 -5.20 -20.45 -0.80
N CYS A 53 -4.03 -20.38 -0.17
CA CYS A 53 -3.31 -19.13 0.05
C CYS A 53 -2.81 -18.55 -1.28
N ASN A 54 -3.35 -17.38 -1.67
CA ASN A 54 -2.97 -16.67 -2.90
C ASN A 54 -1.71 -15.78 -2.76
N LYS A 55 -0.93 -15.98 -1.69
CA LYS A 55 0.32 -15.25 -1.39
C LYS A 55 0.16 -13.72 -1.50
N CYS A 56 -0.88 -13.19 -0.86
CA CYS A 56 -1.10 -11.74 -0.79
C CYS A 56 -0.25 -11.03 0.29
N PHE A 57 0.36 -11.80 1.19
CA PHE A 57 1.20 -11.33 2.31
C PHE A 57 0.52 -10.39 3.31
N ALA A 58 -0.80 -10.19 3.26
CA ALA A 58 -1.52 -9.35 4.23
C ALA A 58 -1.30 -9.79 5.69
N CYS A 59 -1.34 -11.11 5.96
CA CYS A 59 -1.12 -11.68 7.29
C CYS A 59 0.31 -11.50 7.83
N VAL A 60 1.28 -11.15 6.97
CA VAL A 60 2.68 -10.99 7.37
C VAL A 60 2.89 -9.72 8.18
N ALA A 61 2.05 -8.70 7.98
CA ALA A 61 2.08 -7.48 8.80
C ALA A 61 1.83 -7.81 10.27
N ASP A 62 0.73 -8.50 10.57
CA ASP A 62 0.35 -8.88 11.93
C ASP A 62 1.40 -9.81 12.56
N LYS A 63 1.90 -10.80 11.80
CA LYS A 63 2.99 -11.66 12.24
C LYS A 63 4.25 -10.85 12.61
N ARG A 64 4.63 -9.87 11.79
CA ARG A 64 5.82 -9.07 12.02
C ARG A 64 5.68 -8.17 13.26
N VAL A 65 4.49 -7.62 13.49
CA VAL A 65 4.22 -6.85 14.72
C VAL A 65 4.46 -7.72 15.96
N LEU A 66 3.99 -8.98 15.95
CA LEU A 66 4.22 -9.93 17.04
C LEU A 66 5.72 -10.27 17.20
N GLU A 67 6.42 -10.53 16.10
CA GLU A 67 7.86 -10.83 16.11
C GLU A 67 8.69 -9.69 16.71
N ILE A 68 8.31 -8.44 16.47
CA ILE A 68 9.04 -7.27 16.99
C ILE A 68 8.70 -7.01 18.46
N ARG A 69 7.44 -7.18 18.86
CA ARG A 69 7.02 -7.01 20.25
C ARG A 69 7.61 -8.08 21.17
N ASN A 70 7.75 -9.31 20.68
CA ASN A 70 8.28 -10.45 21.43
C ASN A 70 9.78 -10.69 21.17
N GLY A 71 10.39 -9.91 20.27
CA GLY A 71 11.74 -10.12 19.77
C GLY A 71 12.83 -9.54 20.68
N PRO A 72 14.11 -9.60 20.24
CA PRO A 72 15.21 -8.93 20.92
C PRO A 72 14.94 -7.43 21.07
N SER A 73 15.61 -6.79 22.03
CA SER A 73 15.35 -5.43 22.52
C SER A 73 15.46 -4.33 21.45
N ILE A 74 14.41 -4.19 20.63
CA ILE A 74 14.17 -3.06 19.73
C ILE A 74 13.48 -1.96 20.55
N SER A 75 14.04 -0.76 20.54
CA SER A 75 13.38 0.39 21.17
C SER A 75 12.31 0.92 20.23
N ILE A 76 11.06 1.01 20.68
CA ILE A 76 9.92 1.41 19.85
C ILE A 76 9.19 2.56 20.52
N LEU A 77 8.97 3.64 19.78
CA LEU A 77 8.15 4.77 20.21
C LEU A 77 7.02 4.99 19.20
N THR A 78 5.79 4.66 19.60
CA THR A 78 4.58 5.02 18.84
C THR A 78 4.14 6.44 19.17
N GLN A 79 3.20 7.00 18.40
CA GLN A 79 2.75 8.39 18.52
C GLN A 79 3.92 9.39 18.60
N THR A 80 4.98 9.11 17.85
CA THR A 80 6.25 9.84 17.89
C THR A 80 6.65 10.27 16.49
N GLU A 81 6.91 11.56 16.34
CA GLU A 81 7.29 12.18 15.08
C GLU A 81 8.67 12.82 15.17
N LEU A 82 9.39 12.83 14.05
CA LEU A 82 10.63 13.57 13.90
C LEU A 82 10.33 15.04 13.59
N THR A 83 10.89 15.95 14.37
CA THR A 83 10.65 17.40 14.27
C THR A 83 11.89 18.23 13.96
N GLY A 84 13.08 17.65 14.16
CA GLY A 84 14.35 18.34 13.94
C GLY A 84 15.47 17.36 13.61
N LEU A 85 16.43 17.83 12.83
CA LEU A 85 17.64 17.11 12.47
C LEU A 85 18.81 18.09 12.52
N LYS A 86 19.87 17.73 13.23
CA LYS A 86 21.14 18.44 13.28
C LYS A 86 22.28 17.43 13.09
N GLY A 87 23.47 17.97 12.83
CA GLY A 87 24.65 17.16 12.58
C GLY A 87 24.69 16.65 11.15
N GLY A 88 25.46 15.59 10.93
CA GLY A 88 25.77 15.08 9.60
C GLY A 88 26.10 13.60 9.63
N PRO A 89 26.59 13.06 8.50
CA PRO A 89 26.85 11.65 8.33
C PRO A 89 27.59 11.06 9.51
N GLY A 90 26.92 10.16 10.22
CA GLY A 90 27.51 9.41 11.29
C GLY A 90 27.45 10.03 12.69
N ALA A 91 26.98 11.25 12.83
CA ALA A 91 26.75 11.93 14.10
C ALA A 91 25.51 12.84 13.97
N TYR A 92 24.36 12.21 13.83
CA TYR A 92 23.08 12.90 13.75
C TYR A 92 22.49 13.11 15.13
N ASN A 93 21.99 14.30 15.39
CA ASN A 93 21.16 14.60 16.55
C ASN A 93 19.73 14.82 16.05
N VAL A 94 18.81 13.95 16.45
CA VAL A 94 17.41 13.94 16.01
C VAL A 94 16.48 14.41 17.12
N SER A 95 15.60 15.36 16.81
CA SER A 95 14.61 15.87 17.76
C SER A 95 13.26 15.20 17.52
N LEU A 96 12.82 14.39 18.48
CA LEU A 96 11.56 13.66 18.45
C LEU A 96 10.51 14.37 19.31
N LYS A 97 9.24 14.29 18.90
CA LYS A 97 8.09 14.78 19.67
C LYS A 97 7.05 13.69 19.81
N ASN A 98 6.53 13.50 21.02
CA ASN A 98 5.38 12.66 21.29
C ASN A 98 4.48 13.30 22.37
N GLY A 99 3.42 12.60 22.78
CA GLY A 99 2.50 13.08 23.84
C GLY A 99 3.15 13.35 25.20
N LYS A 100 4.38 12.86 25.45
CA LYS A 100 5.13 13.08 26.70
C LYS A 100 6.09 14.27 26.63
N GLY A 101 6.32 14.85 25.45
CA GLY A 101 7.21 15.99 25.26
C GLY A 101 8.17 15.84 24.08
N ARG A 102 9.25 16.63 24.12
CA ARG A 102 10.34 16.59 23.15
C ARG A 102 11.54 15.84 23.74
N MET A 103 12.26 15.11 22.90
CA MET A 103 13.53 14.46 23.26
C MET A 103 14.51 14.51 22.09
N ASP A 104 15.78 14.70 22.41
CA ASP A 104 16.87 14.64 21.44
C ASP A 104 17.64 13.33 21.61
N ILE A 105 17.99 12.69 20.50
CA ILE A 105 18.69 11.41 20.47
C ILE A 105 19.82 11.47 19.45
N ASP A 106 21.00 10.98 19.83
CA ASP A 106 22.13 10.84 18.92
C ASP A 106 22.08 9.49 18.21
N VAL A 107 22.22 9.52 16.88
CA VAL A 107 22.22 8.34 16.02
C VAL A 107 23.31 8.38 14.96
N SER A 108 23.84 7.20 14.61
CA SER A 108 24.88 7.05 13.58
C SER A 108 24.31 6.95 12.17
N ALA A 109 23.12 6.37 12.02
CA ALA A 109 22.44 6.24 10.73
C ALA A 109 20.92 6.41 10.87
N ILE A 110 20.26 6.73 9.75
CA ILE A 110 18.82 6.96 9.69
C ILE A 110 18.22 6.19 8.53
N VAL A 111 17.12 5.47 8.78
CA VAL A 111 16.37 4.74 7.78
C VAL A 111 14.95 5.28 7.68
N ILE A 112 14.58 5.77 6.51
CA ILE A 112 13.28 6.34 6.20
C ILE A 112 12.41 5.25 5.57
N ALA A 113 11.38 4.84 6.30
CA ALA A 113 10.39 3.84 5.91
C ALA A 113 8.97 4.44 5.97
N ALA A 114 8.81 5.67 5.47
CA ALA A 114 7.60 6.49 5.62
C ALA A 114 6.34 5.91 4.95
N GLY A 115 6.49 4.94 4.06
CA GLY A 115 5.37 4.29 3.36
C GLY A 115 4.70 5.19 2.34
N VAL A 116 3.43 4.89 2.05
CA VAL A 116 2.60 5.48 1.00
C VAL A 116 1.15 5.51 1.47
N ASP A 117 0.35 6.37 0.84
CA ASP A 117 -1.10 6.38 1.00
C ASP A 117 -1.78 5.81 -0.25
N PRO A 118 -2.98 5.22 -0.13
CA PRO A 118 -3.84 5.00 -1.28
C PRO A 118 -4.21 6.34 -1.93
N PHE A 119 -4.32 6.36 -3.25
CA PHE A 119 -4.80 7.52 -3.99
C PHE A 119 -6.22 7.91 -3.55
N ASP A 120 -6.48 9.21 -3.45
CA ASP A 120 -7.80 9.76 -3.14
C ASP A 120 -8.72 9.67 -4.35
N ALA A 121 -9.60 8.68 -4.35
CA ALA A 121 -10.52 8.42 -5.46
C ALA A 121 -11.53 9.55 -5.71
N SER A 122 -11.72 10.49 -4.77
CA SER A 122 -12.61 11.65 -4.98
C SER A 122 -12.11 12.59 -6.08
N LEU A 123 -10.81 12.54 -6.38
CA LEU A 123 -10.19 13.29 -7.48
C LEU A 123 -10.60 12.77 -8.87
N LYS A 124 -11.17 11.56 -8.95
CA LYS A 124 -11.76 10.98 -10.18
C LYS A 124 -13.28 11.07 -10.10
N ALA A 125 -13.79 12.30 -10.18
CA ALA A 125 -15.21 12.62 -10.02
C ALA A 125 -16.13 11.83 -10.97
N GLU A 126 -15.65 11.47 -12.15
CA GLU A 126 -16.36 10.66 -13.14
C GLU A 126 -16.74 9.26 -12.62
N TYR A 127 -16.01 8.74 -11.63
CA TYR A 127 -16.32 7.46 -10.98
C TYR A 127 -17.29 7.58 -9.80
N GLY A 128 -17.51 8.79 -9.28
CA GLY A 128 -18.53 9.05 -8.27
C GLY A 128 -18.22 8.53 -6.87
N TYR A 129 -16.95 8.32 -6.50
CA TYR A 129 -16.56 8.03 -5.12
C TYR A 129 -16.99 9.18 -4.18
N GLY A 130 -17.54 8.84 -3.01
CA GLY A 130 -18.13 9.81 -2.07
C GLY A 130 -19.51 10.34 -2.47
N ARG A 131 -19.85 10.35 -3.78
CA ARG A 131 -21.19 10.71 -4.28
C ARG A 131 -22.16 9.54 -4.26
N TYR A 132 -21.69 8.36 -4.67
CA TYR A 132 -22.49 7.14 -4.74
C TYR A 132 -22.06 6.16 -3.65
N LYS A 133 -22.99 5.78 -2.77
CA LYS A 133 -22.71 4.89 -1.63
C LYS A 133 -22.13 3.53 -2.05
N ASN A 134 -22.55 3.01 -3.21
CA ASN A 134 -22.07 1.73 -3.74
C ASN A 134 -20.82 1.88 -4.64
N VAL A 135 -20.15 3.03 -4.61
CA VAL A 135 -18.80 3.19 -5.17
C VAL A 135 -17.82 3.26 -4.01
N ILE A 136 -17.03 2.22 -3.86
CA ILE A 136 -16.05 2.07 -2.77
C ILE A 136 -14.64 1.90 -3.35
N THR A 137 -13.61 2.13 -2.56
CA THR A 137 -12.23 1.77 -2.94
C THR A 137 -11.93 0.32 -2.57
N ALA A 138 -10.87 -0.24 -3.14
CA ALA A 138 -10.35 -1.54 -2.71
C ALA A 138 -9.93 -1.55 -1.23
N ARG A 139 -9.54 -0.39 -0.66
CA ARG A 139 -9.26 -0.25 0.79
C ARG A 139 -10.53 -0.38 1.61
N ASP A 140 -11.61 0.28 1.20
CA ASP A 140 -12.90 0.18 1.88
C ASP A 140 -13.41 -1.27 1.87
N LEU A 141 -13.19 -1.98 0.75
CA LEU A 141 -13.51 -3.41 0.64
C LEU A 141 -12.62 -4.27 1.56
N ASP A 142 -11.31 -4.00 1.62
CA ASP A 142 -10.39 -4.67 2.55
C ASP A 142 -10.85 -4.49 4.00
N GLU A 143 -11.26 -3.28 4.38
CA GLU A 143 -11.81 -2.98 5.71
C GLU A 143 -13.15 -3.69 5.95
N MET A 144 -14.05 -3.67 4.97
CA MET A 144 -15.34 -4.35 5.01
C MET A 144 -15.16 -5.85 5.27
N LEU A 145 -14.25 -6.50 4.53
CA LEU A 145 -13.98 -7.94 4.69
C LEU A 145 -13.22 -8.24 5.98
N ARG A 146 -12.25 -7.41 6.38
CA ARG A 146 -11.44 -7.61 7.59
C ARG A 146 -12.24 -7.40 8.87
N LEU A 147 -13.04 -6.33 8.95
CA LEU A 147 -13.73 -5.93 10.18
C LEU A 147 -15.17 -6.46 10.29
N ARG A 148 -15.88 -6.59 9.17
CA ARG A 148 -17.27 -7.06 9.16
C ARG A 148 -17.42 -8.51 8.70
N GLY A 149 -16.40 -9.09 8.06
CA GLY A 149 -16.39 -10.49 7.63
C GLY A 149 -17.38 -10.82 6.51
N LYS A 150 -18.02 -9.81 5.89
CA LYS A 150 -19.04 -10.02 4.86
C LYS A 150 -19.01 -8.94 3.77
N LEU A 151 -19.35 -9.33 2.55
CA LEU A 151 -19.57 -8.42 1.42
C LEU A 151 -21.01 -7.88 1.43
N PHE A 152 -21.18 -6.57 1.26
CA PHE A 152 -22.50 -5.94 1.13
C PHE A 152 -22.43 -4.61 0.37
N CYS A 153 -23.56 -4.18 -0.19
CA CYS A 153 -23.75 -2.85 -0.75
C CYS A 153 -23.93 -1.83 0.39
N PRO A 154 -23.11 -0.77 0.49
CA PRO A 154 -23.22 0.20 1.59
C PRO A 154 -24.54 1.01 1.62
N SER A 155 -25.27 1.09 0.50
CA SER A 155 -26.56 1.81 0.44
C SER A 155 -27.70 1.10 1.18
N ASP A 156 -27.81 -0.22 1.03
CA ASP A 156 -28.98 -1.02 1.42
C ASP A 156 -28.63 -2.30 2.21
N GLY A 157 -27.35 -2.62 2.36
CA GLY A 157 -26.86 -3.77 3.12
C GLY A 157 -27.00 -5.12 2.41
N ARG A 158 -27.53 -5.19 1.19
CA ARG A 158 -27.73 -6.46 0.48
C ARG A 158 -26.42 -7.01 -0.09
N LEU A 159 -26.38 -8.31 -0.36
CA LEU A 159 -25.27 -8.92 -1.09
C LEU A 159 -25.33 -8.48 -2.57
N PRO A 160 -24.25 -7.91 -3.16
CA PRO A 160 -24.22 -7.58 -4.57
C PRO A 160 -24.21 -8.85 -5.45
N LYS A 161 -25.08 -8.88 -6.46
CA LYS A 161 -25.08 -9.89 -7.52
C LYS A 161 -24.02 -9.61 -8.57
N THR A 162 -23.71 -8.34 -8.81
CA THR A 162 -22.69 -7.89 -9.77
C THR A 162 -21.73 -6.88 -9.15
N VAL A 163 -20.43 -7.11 -9.30
CA VAL A 163 -19.38 -6.21 -8.81
C VAL A 163 -18.44 -5.84 -9.95
N ALA A 164 -18.14 -4.54 -10.12
CA ALA A 164 -17.13 -4.09 -11.07
C ALA A 164 -15.87 -3.61 -10.35
N PHE A 165 -14.70 -4.04 -10.80
CA PHE A 165 -13.41 -3.55 -10.37
C PHE A 165 -12.78 -2.68 -11.45
N PHE A 166 -12.52 -1.42 -11.12
CA PHE A 166 -11.88 -0.48 -12.04
C PHE A 166 -10.40 -0.45 -11.77
N GLN A 167 -9.59 -0.76 -12.76
CA GLN A 167 -8.14 -0.68 -12.65
C GLN A 167 -7.61 0.72 -12.95
N CYS A 168 -6.38 0.97 -12.53
CA CYS A 168 -5.64 2.20 -12.82
C CYS A 168 -6.30 3.48 -12.26
N VAL A 169 -7.10 3.38 -11.20
CA VAL A 169 -7.67 4.56 -10.56
C VAL A 169 -6.56 5.30 -9.80
N GLY A 170 -6.15 6.47 -10.27
CA GLY A 170 -5.04 7.21 -9.67
C GLY A 170 -3.65 6.82 -10.18
N SER A 171 -3.54 6.09 -11.29
CA SER A 171 -2.26 5.63 -11.85
C SER A 171 -2.36 5.48 -13.36
N ARG A 172 -1.24 5.64 -14.08
CA ARG A 172 -1.21 5.67 -15.55
C ARG A 172 -2.23 6.66 -16.11
N ASP A 173 -2.32 7.82 -15.47
CA ASP A 173 -3.30 8.86 -15.78
C ASP A 173 -2.62 10.23 -15.78
N GLU A 174 -2.48 10.80 -16.98
CA GLU A 174 -1.86 12.10 -17.23
C GLU A 174 -2.68 13.25 -16.64
N SER A 175 -4.01 13.14 -16.60
CA SER A 175 -4.90 14.21 -16.13
C SER A 175 -4.67 14.59 -14.65
N ILE A 176 -4.08 13.68 -13.88
CA ILE A 176 -3.74 13.87 -12.46
C ILE A 176 -2.22 13.87 -12.21
N GLY A 177 -1.40 13.80 -13.28
CA GLY A 177 0.06 13.79 -13.18
C GLY A 177 0.68 12.48 -12.69
N ASN A 178 -0.09 11.40 -12.55
CA ASN A 178 0.40 10.09 -12.09
C ASN A 178 0.64 9.16 -13.28
N LEU A 179 1.76 9.33 -13.97
CA LEU A 179 2.10 8.55 -15.18
C LEU A 179 2.59 7.13 -14.89
N TYR A 180 2.97 6.84 -13.64
CA TYR A 180 3.50 5.55 -13.24
C TYR A 180 2.41 4.49 -12.99
N CYS A 181 2.82 3.23 -13.02
CA CYS A 181 2.00 2.11 -12.58
C CYS A 181 2.18 1.87 -11.08
N SER A 182 1.08 1.73 -10.33
CA SER A 182 1.16 1.39 -8.90
C SER A 182 1.59 -0.06 -8.61
N GLN A 183 1.80 -0.88 -9.64
CA GLN A 183 2.31 -2.27 -9.62
C GLN A 183 1.47 -3.31 -8.84
N VAL A 184 0.61 -2.90 -7.92
CA VAL A 184 -0.09 -3.81 -7.00
C VAL A 184 -1.57 -4.01 -7.32
N CYS A 185 -2.19 -3.08 -8.05
CA CYS A 185 -3.65 -3.01 -8.20
C CYS A 185 -4.26 -4.18 -8.96
N CYS A 186 -3.64 -4.62 -10.06
CA CYS A 186 -4.09 -5.78 -10.81
C CYS A 186 -4.15 -7.03 -9.92
N ALA A 187 -3.09 -7.25 -9.14
CA ALA A 187 -2.95 -8.45 -8.33
C ALA A 187 -3.89 -8.46 -7.12
N TYR A 188 -3.97 -7.34 -6.36
CA TYR A 188 -4.88 -7.32 -5.22
C TYR A 188 -6.34 -7.43 -5.66
N ALA A 189 -6.72 -6.83 -6.79
CA ALA A 189 -8.10 -6.82 -7.25
C ALA A 189 -8.53 -8.20 -7.72
N LEU A 190 -7.71 -8.90 -8.51
CA LEU A 190 -8.00 -10.28 -8.90
C LEU A 190 -8.05 -11.23 -7.69
N ARG A 191 -7.16 -11.04 -6.70
CA ARG A 191 -7.19 -11.80 -5.43
C ARG A 191 -8.47 -11.53 -4.62
N LEU A 192 -8.92 -10.29 -4.54
CA LEU A 192 -10.19 -9.92 -3.91
C LEU A 192 -11.38 -10.54 -4.66
N ILE A 193 -11.40 -10.42 -5.99
CA ILE A 193 -12.43 -11.04 -6.83
C ILE A 193 -12.49 -12.54 -6.57
N LYS A 194 -11.36 -13.25 -6.60
CA LYS A 194 -11.34 -14.69 -6.39
C LYS A 194 -11.78 -15.09 -4.97
N ALA A 195 -11.40 -14.32 -3.95
CA ALA A 195 -11.87 -14.51 -2.59
C ALA A 195 -13.39 -14.30 -2.47
N ILE A 196 -13.93 -13.25 -3.10
CA ILE A 196 -15.36 -12.98 -3.18
C ILE A 196 -16.10 -14.11 -3.89
N ARG A 197 -15.61 -14.55 -5.06
CA ARG A 197 -16.20 -15.66 -5.83
C ARG A 197 -16.23 -16.96 -5.05
N TYR A 198 -15.20 -17.21 -4.25
CA TYR A 198 -15.12 -18.39 -3.40
C TYR A 198 -16.15 -18.33 -2.26
N GLN A 199 -16.26 -17.20 -1.58
CA GLN A 199 -17.22 -17.03 -0.47
C GLN A 199 -18.67 -16.85 -0.94
N TYR A 200 -18.86 -16.24 -2.12
CA TYR A 200 -20.15 -15.91 -2.73
C TYR A 200 -20.19 -16.36 -4.20
N PRO A 201 -20.40 -17.67 -4.46
CA PRO A 201 -20.35 -18.25 -5.81
C PRO A 201 -21.40 -17.74 -6.80
N GLU A 202 -22.40 -16.97 -6.36
CA GLU A 202 -23.41 -16.34 -7.21
C GLU A 202 -23.04 -14.93 -7.66
N THR A 203 -22.12 -14.25 -6.94
CA THR A 203 -21.71 -12.87 -7.24
C THR A 203 -20.81 -12.83 -8.46
N LYS A 204 -21.25 -12.22 -9.56
CA LYS A 204 -20.45 -12.06 -10.78
C LYS A 204 -19.54 -10.84 -10.68
N ALA A 205 -18.31 -10.96 -11.15
CA ALA A 205 -17.31 -9.90 -11.13
C ALA A 205 -16.89 -9.49 -12.54
N ALA A 206 -16.78 -8.19 -12.78
CA ALA A 206 -16.15 -7.62 -13.96
C ALA A 206 -14.85 -6.92 -13.55
N PHE A 207 -13.75 -7.25 -14.21
CA PHE A 207 -12.44 -6.63 -14.02
C PHE A 207 -12.13 -5.78 -15.25
N LEU A 208 -12.25 -4.46 -15.12
CA LEU A 208 -12.08 -3.48 -16.20
C LEU A 208 -10.66 -2.90 -16.17
N TYR A 209 -9.88 -3.18 -17.21
CA TYR A 209 -8.43 -2.95 -17.20
C TYR A 209 -7.87 -2.49 -18.56
N MET A 210 -6.66 -1.93 -18.54
CA MET A 210 -5.86 -1.69 -19.76
C MET A 210 -4.96 -2.88 -20.07
N ASP A 211 -4.05 -3.18 -19.14
CA ASP A 211 -3.12 -4.29 -19.20
C ASP A 211 -3.01 -4.92 -17.81
N ILE A 212 -2.85 -6.24 -17.76
CA ILE A 212 -2.66 -6.96 -16.49
C ILE A 212 -1.17 -7.02 -16.20
N GLN A 213 -0.75 -6.42 -15.09
CA GLN A 213 0.65 -6.42 -14.67
C GLN A 213 0.98 -7.70 -13.88
N PRO A 214 2.13 -8.34 -14.14
CA PRO A 214 2.55 -9.55 -13.43
C PRO A 214 2.88 -9.26 -11.96
N ALA A 215 2.61 -10.20 -11.06
CA ALA A 215 2.79 -10.02 -9.62
C ALA A 215 3.36 -11.26 -8.90
N GLY A 216 4.68 -11.42 -9.01
CA GLY A 216 5.41 -12.54 -8.43
C GLY A 216 5.32 -13.81 -9.29
N ALA A 217 6.15 -14.80 -8.96
CA ALA A 217 6.40 -15.96 -9.83
C ALA A 217 5.16 -16.84 -10.10
N SER A 218 4.21 -16.92 -9.15
CA SER A 218 3.01 -17.77 -9.30
C SER A 218 1.80 -17.03 -9.86
N PHE A 219 1.96 -15.79 -10.33
CA PHE A 219 0.82 -14.97 -10.74
C PHE A 219 0.15 -15.45 -12.01
N ASP A 220 0.90 -15.97 -12.98
CA ASP A 220 0.32 -16.43 -14.25
C ASP A 220 -0.62 -17.62 -14.04
N GLN A 221 -0.23 -18.55 -13.17
CA GLN A 221 -1.10 -19.66 -12.77
C GLN A 221 -2.37 -19.15 -12.08
N PHE A 222 -2.23 -18.19 -11.16
CA PHE A 222 -3.36 -17.56 -10.49
C PHE A 222 -4.28 -16.82 -11.48
N LEU A 223 -3.73 -16.08 -12.43
CA LEU A 223 -4.47 -15.38 -13.48
C LEU A 223 -5.23 -16.36 -14.37
N ASN A 224 -4.63 -17.49 -14.74
CA ASN A 224 -5.31 -18.54 -15.49
C ASN A 224 -6.50 -19.12 -14.71
N SER A 225 -6.38 -19.30 -13.39
CA SER A 225 -7.52 -19.71 -12.54
C SER A 225 -8.65 -18.67 -12.48
N CYS A 226 -8.32 -17.38 -12.68
CA CYS A 226 -9.32 -16.32 -12.80
C CYS A 226 -10.01 -16.35 -14.16
N ARG A 227 -9.26 -16.62 -15.24
CA ARG A 227 -9.79 -16.76 -16.61
C ARG A 227 -10.76 -17.94 -16.77
N GLN A 228 -10.53 -19.02 -16.03
CA GLN A 228 -11.37 -20.22 -16.06
C GLN A 228 -12.67 -20.07 -15.24
N ASP A 229 -12.76 -19.08 -14.36
CA ASP A 229 -13.93 -18.83 -13.53
C ASP A 229 -15.03 -18.15 -14.34
N LYS A 230 -16.13 -18.88 -14.61
CA LYS A 230 -17.26 -18.36 -15.40
C LYS A 230 -17.95 -17.13 -14.78
N GLY A 231 -17.72 -16.87 -13.49
CA GLY A 231 -18.23 -15.69 -12.81
C GLY A 231 -17.33 -14.46 -12.89
N ILE A 232 -16.15 -14.56 -13.52
CA ILE A 232 -15.21 -13.45 -13.68
C ILE A 232 -15.11 -13.07 -15.15
N ARG A 233 -15.41 -11.81 -15.47
CA ARG A 233 -15.19 -11.23 -16.80
C ARG A 233 -13.97 -10.32 -16.78
N LEU A 234 -12.98 -10.61 -17.62
CA LEU A 234 -11.85 -9.71 -17.86
C LEU A 234 -12.19 -8.84 -19.07
N ILE A 235 -12.37 -7.54 -18.86
CA ILE A 235 -12.80 -6.60 -19.89
C ILE A 235 -11.67 -5.59 -20.10
N ARG A 236 -11.04 -5.66 -21.27
CA ARG A 236 -9.95 -4.76 -21.65
C ARG A 236 -10.48 -3.40 -22.08
N SER A 237 -10.99 -2.63 -21.13
CA SER A 237 -11.55 -1.30 -21.34
C SER A 237 -11.58 -0.54 -20.02
N LEU A 238 -11.18 0.72 -20.02
CA LEU A 238 -11.37 1.59 -18.86
C LEU A 238 -12.76 2.23 -18.90
N PRO A 239 -13.45 2.32 -17.76
CA PRO A 239 -14.71 3.05 -17.66
C PRO A 239 -14.51 4.54 -17.97
N SER A 240 -15.47 5.12 -18.68
CA SER A 240 -15.53 6.56 -18.94
C SER A 240 -16.21 7.32 -17.81
N LYS A 241 -17.32 6.79 -17.27
CA LYS A 241 -18.08 7.39 -16.17
C LYS A 241 -19.02 6.39 -15.50
N VAL A 242 -19.40 6.72 -14.27
CA VAL A 242 -20.45 6.08 -13.48
C VAL A 242 -21.61 7.06 -13.30
N TYR A 243 -22.84 6.59 -13.47
CA TYR A 243 -24.04 7.42 -13.27
C TYR A 243 -25.25 6.58 -12.86
N HIS A 244 -26.24 7.22 -12.22
CA HIS A 244 -27.55 6.59 -11.98
C HIS A 244 -28.39 6.64 -13.25
N SER A 245 -28.98 5.49 -13.61
CA SER A 245 -30.00 5.45 -14.64
C SER A 245 -31.34 5.91 -14.05
N PRO A 246 -32.09 6.82 -14.71
CA PRO A 246 -33.47 7.13 -14.31
C PRO A 246 -34.42 5.91 -14.41
N LEU A 247 -34.02 4.88 -15.16
CA LEU A 247 -34.85 3.72 -15.51
C LEU A 247 -34.52 2.47 -14.69
N SER A 248 -33.51 2.51 -13.81
CA SER A 248 -33.14 1.36 -12.96
C SER A 248 -32.44 1.84 -11.70
N ASP A 249 -32.74 1.21 -10.57
CA ASP A 249 -32.23 1.57 -9.23
C ASP A 249 -30.72 1.27 -9.01
N GLY A 250 -29.97 1.03 -10.09
CA GLY A 250 -28.56 0.60 -10.07
C GLY A 250 -27.60 1.61 -10.69
N LEU A 251 -26.31 1.48 -10.35
CA LEU A 251 -25.23 2.26 -10.95
C LEU A 251 -24.91 1.71 -12.33
N ARG A 252 -24.92 2.56 -13.36
CA ARG A 252 -24.48 2.21 -14.70
C ARG A 252 -23.05 2.63 -14.94
N VAL A 253 -22.31 1.75 -15.61
CA VAL A 253 -20.92 1.96 -16.01
C VAL A 253 -20.86 2.01 -17.52
N ARG A 254 -20.33 3.11 -18.06
CA ARG A 254 -20.12 3.28 -19.50
C ARG A 254 -18.67 3.00 -19.86
N PHE A 255 -18.44 2.07 -20.79
CA PHE A 255 -17.12 1.70 -21.29
C PHE A 255 -17.21 1.27 -22.76
N VAL A 256 -16.07 1.05 -23.43
CA VAL A 256 -16.05 0.54 -24.81
C VAL A 256 -15.95 -0.99 -24.78
N ASP A 257 -16.85 -1.70 -25.45
CA ASP A 257 -16.74 -3.15 -25.64
C ASP A 257 -15.53 -3.46 -26.53
N PRO A 258 -14.50 -4.17 -26.02
CA PRO A 258 -13.29 -4.41 -26.78
C PRO A 258 -13.46 -5.36 -27.97
N LEU A 259 -14.54 -6.15 -28.01
CA LEU A 259 -14.82 -7.08 -29.11
C LEU A 259 -15.60 -6.38 -30.23
N LYS A 260 -16.55 -5.51 -29.87
CA LYS A 260 -17.42 -4.83 -30.84
C LYS A 260 -16.91 -3.45 -31.26
N GLY A 261 -16.09 -2.80 -30.43
CA GLY A 261 -15.68 -1.40 -30.63
C GLY A 261 -16.80 -0.39 -30.35
N GLU A 262 -17.90 -0.83 -29.73
CA GLU A 262 -19.08 0.00 -29.46
C GLU A 262 -19.14 0.43 -27.99
N VAL A 263 -19.88 1.50 -27.70
CA VAL A 263 -20.13 1.92 -26.32
C VAL A 263 -21.10 0.94 -25.66
N ALA A 264 -20.67 0.33 -24.57
CA ALA A 264 -21.48 -0.51 -23.70
C ALA A 264 -21.86 0.23 -22.43
N GLU A 265 -23.06 -0.06 -21.93
CA GLU A 265 -23.54 0.42 -20.64
C GLU A 265 -24.11 -0.74 -19.83
N GLU A 266 -23.44 -1.08 -18.74
CA GLU A 266 -23.85 -2.21 -17.90
C GLU A 266 -24.17 -1.75 -16.47
N PRO A 267 -25.22 -2.30 -15.84
CA PRO A 267 -25.53 -2.04 -14.44
C PRO A 267 -24.67 -2.89 -13.50
N PHE A 268 -24.21 -2.30 -12.41
CA PHE A 268 -23.51 -2.98 -11.32
C PHE A 268 -24.11 -2.62 -9.96
N ASP A 269 -24.19 -3.61 -9.08
CA ASP A 269 -24.68 -3.40 -7.71
C ASP A 269 -23.62 -2.69 -6.85
N LEU A 270 -22.35 -3.04 -7.05
CA LEU A 270 -21.20 -2.49 -6.32
C LEU A 270 -20.05 -2.21 -7.29
N ILE A 271 -19.40 -1.06 -7.12
CA ILE A 271 -18.21 -0.67 -7.87
C ILE A 271 -17.05 -0.52 -6.90
N VAL A 272 -15.93 -1.16 -7.22
CA VAL A 272 -14.70 -1.16 -6.44
C VAL A 272 -13.59 -0.51 -7.24
N LEU A 273 -13.13 0.64 -6.77
CA LEU A 273 -12.05 1.41 -7.37
C LEU A 273 -10.71 0.86 -6.89
N SER A 274 -9.93 0.29 -7.82
CA SER A 274 -8.59 -0.19 -7.54
C SER A 274 -7.63 0.99 -7.55
N VAL A 275 -7.60 1.71 -6.43
CA VAL A 275 -6.78 2.90 -6.22
C VAL A 275 -5.28 2.58 -6.23
N GLY A 276 -4.51 3.49 -6.82
CA GLY A 276 -3.06 3.48 -6.82
C GLY A 276 -2.44 3.84 -5.47
N LEU A 277 -1.11 3.91 -5.45
CA LEU A 277 -0.29 4.32 -4.32
C LEU A 277 0.33 5.68 -4.62
N VAL A 278 0.25 6.60 -3.67
CA VAL A 278 0.88 7.92 -3.76
C VAL A 278 1.82 8.14 -2.58
N LEU A 279 2.82 8.99 -2.77
CA LEU A 279 3.65 9.41 -1.65
C LEU A 279 2.78 10.15 -0.62
N ARG A 280 3.01 9.81 0.66
CA ARG A 280 2.28 10.34 1.82
C ARG A 280 2.34 11.87 1.87
N LYS A 281 1.27 12.53 2.31
CA LYS A 281 1.17 14.01 2.29
C LYS A 281 2.24 14.71 3.15
N ASP A 282 2.58 14.13 4.28
CA ASP A 282 3.60 14.61 5.23
C ASP A 282 5.04 14.31 4.77
N SER A 283 5.26 13.50 3.74
CA SER A 283 6.58 13.18 3.19
C SER A 283 7.35 14.40 2.69
N LYS A 284 6.66 15.49 2.34
CA LYS A 284 7.31 16.76 1.96
C LYS A 284 8.12 17.37 3.12
N SER A 285 7.65 17.19 4.36
CA SER A 285 8.39 17.68 5.55
C SER A 285 9.67 16.88 5.77
N LEU A 286 9.58 15.55 5.63
CA LEU A 286 10.72 14.62 5.65
C LEU A 286 11.73 14.94 4.55
N ALA A 287 11.29 15.15 3.31
CA ALA A 287 12.19 15.54 2.22
C ALA A 287 12.97 16.82 2.54
N ARG A 288 12.31 17.86 3.07
CA ARG A 288 12.97 19.11 3.46
C ARG A 288 13.97 18.90 4.60
N LEU A 289 13.59 18.13 5.62
CA LEU A 289 14.44 17.88 6.78
C LEU A 289 15.73 17.15 6.41
N PHE A 290 15.65 16.21 5.49
CA PHE A 290 16.77 15.36 5.05
C PHE A 290 17.42 15.80 3.73
N ASN A 291 16.94 16.91 3.14
CA ASN A 291 17.33 17.37 1.80
C ASN A 291 17.26 16.26 0.73
N LEU A 292 16.14 15.53 0.70
CA LEU A 292 15.93 14.41 -0.23
C LEU A 292 15.42 14.90 -1.58
N ASN A 293 15.93 14.26 -2.63
CA ASN A 293 15.40 14.40 -3.98
C ASN A 293 14.22 13.44 -4.20
N PHE A 294 13.43 13.74 -5.24
CA PHE A 294 12.38 12.85 -5.72
C PHE A 294 12.81 12.19 -7.03
N ASN A 295 12.34 10.98 -7.28
CA ASN A 295 12.45 10.34 -8.59
C ASN A 295 11.41 10.91 -9.57
N GLU A 296 11.48 10.50 -10.83
CA GLU A 296 10.55 10.94 -11.89
C GLU A 296 9.08 10.63 -11.57
N GLU A 297 8.83 9.64 -10.73
CA GLU A 297 7.48 9.21 -10.30
C GLU A 297 6.97 9.98 -9.07
N GLY A 298 7.77 10.90 -8.50
CA GLY A 298 7.39 11.70 -7.33
C GLY A 298 7.57 11.00 -5.97
N PHE A 299 8.31 9.89 -5.92
CA PHE A 299 8.70 9.21 -4.67
C PHE A 299 10.12 9.57 -4.26
N PHE A 300 10.57 9.20 -3.06
CA PHE A 300 11.93 9.56 -2.64
C PHE A 300 12.99 8.84 -3.47
N ALA A 301 13.97 9.60 -3.97
CA ALA A 301 15.18 9.05 -4.55
C ALA A 301 16.17 8.69 -3.43
N PRO A 302 16.80 7.50 -3.45
CA PRO A 302 17.79 7.11 -2.44
C PRO A 302 19.00 8.06 -2.48
N PRO A 303 19.37 8.71 -1.35
CA PRO A 303 20.59 9.50 -1.30
C PRO A 303 21.83 8.60 -1.33
N PRO A 304 23.03 9.14 -1.58
CA PRO A 304 24.27 8.38 -1.49
C PRO A 304 24.44 7.76 -0.10
N ALA A 305 24.90 6.50 -0.03
CA ALA A 305 25.06 5.78 1.24
C ALA A 305 25.99 6.47 2.23
N GLN A 306 26.94 7.28 1.74
CA GLN A 306 27.87 8.08 2.55
C GLN A 306 27.16 9.10 3.43
N THR A 307 25.92 9.49 3.08
CA THR A 307 25.10 10.35 3.92
C THR A 307 24.71 9.67 5.23
N GLY A 308 24.69 8.33 5.30
CA GLY A 308 24.15 7.62 6.47
C GLY A 308 22.62 7.71 6.57
N VAL A 309 21.95 8.27 5.56
CA VAL A 309 20.49 8.27 5.41
C VAL A 309 20.12 7.25 4.34
N PHE A 310 19.14 6.40 4.63
CA PHE A 310 18.69 5.33 3.75
C PHE A 310 17.18 5.38 3.58
N ILE A 311 16.67 4.95 2.43
CA ILE A 311 15.23 4.89 2.15
C ILE A 311 14.84 3.44 1.89
N THR A 312 13.70 3.02 2.43
CA THR A 312 13.18 1.67 2.19
C THR A 312 11.67 1.60 2.01
N GLY A 313 11.21 0.50 1.42
CA GLY A 313 9.78 0.23 1.21
C GLY A 313 9.15 1.07 0.11
N ALA A 314 7.84 1.27 0.23
CA ALA A 314 7.02 1.91 -0.81
C ALA A 314 7.26 3.42 -0.95
N CYS A 315 7.90 4.07 0.03
CA CYS A 315 8.22 5.50 -0.09
C CYS A 315 9.29 5.82 -1.15
N SER A 316 9.99 4.81 -1.68
CA SER A 316 10.87 4.93 -2.85
C SER A 316 10.22 4.52 -4.18
N GLY A 317 8.91 4.27 -4.20
CA GLY A 317 8.17 3.88 -5.40
C GLY A 317 7.16 2.75 -5.13
N PRO A 318 6.11 2.60 -5.95
CA PRO A 318 5.07 1.60 -5.73
C PRO A 318 5.64 0.17 -5.75
N LYS A 319 5.29 -0.62 -4.74
CA LYS A 319 5.71 -2.04 -4.62
C LYS A 319 4.81 -2.78 -3.65
N ASP A 320 4.72 -4.11 -3.81
CA ASP A 320 3.96 -4.97 -2.91
C ASP A 320 4.71 -5.24 -1.59
N ILE A 321 4.06 -6.00 -0.70
CA ILE A 321 4.59 -6.33 0.63
C ILE A 321 5.88 -7.17 0.52
N ASP A 322 5.93 -8.13 -0.39
CA ASP A 322 7.08 -9.02 -0.55
C ASP A 322 8.31 -8.25 -1.04
N ARG A 323 8.17 -7.46 -2.11
CA ARG A 323 9.22 -6.55 -2.59
C ARG A 323 9.61 -5.51 -1.54
N SER A 324 8.67 -5.04 -0.73
CA SER A 324 8.94 -4.13 0.39
C SER A 324 9.78 -4.76 1.50
N ILE A 325 9.61 -6.07 1.75
CA ILE A 325 10.42 -6.84 2.70
C ILE A 325 11.81 -7.08 2.12
N ILE A 326 11.91 -7.51 0.85
CA ILE A 326 13.20 -7.73 0.18
C ILE A 326 14.02 -6.44 0.15
N HIS A 327 13.40 -5.32 -0.22
CA HIS A 327 14.04 -4.01 -0.23
C HIS A 327 14.52 -3.63 1.18
N ALA A 328 13.72 -3.87 2.21
CA ALA A 328 14.11 -3.58 3.59
C ALA A 328 15.28 -4.43 4.10
N LYS A 329 15.33 -5.72 3.74
CA LYS A 329 16.48 -6.58 4.06
C LYS A 329 17.76 -6.09 3.38
N SER A 330 17.67 -5.71 2.11
CA SER A 330 18.80 -5.13 1.36
C SER A 330 19.33 -3.86 2.05
N ILE A 331 18.42 -2.94 2.41
CA ILE A 331 18.80 -1.69 3.09
C ILE A 331 19.38 -1.95 4.48
N ALA A 332 18.87 -2.93 5.24
CA ALA A 332 19.46 -3.31 6.52
C ALA A 332 20.92 -3.78 6.36
N CYS A 333 21.22 -4.56 5.32
CA CYS A 333 22.59 -4.97 5.01
C CYS A 333 23.48 -3.76 4.66
N THR A 334 22.99 -2.83 3.83
CA THR A 334 23.74 -1.60 3.50
C THR A 334 24.01 -0.74 4.74
N VAL A 335 23.03 -0.61 5.65
CA VAL A 335 23.21 0.11 6.92
C VAL A 335 24.30 -0.55 7.76
N GLN A 336 24.31 -1.88 7.86
CA GLN A 336 25.35 -2.62 8.61
C GLN A 336 26.74 -2.41 8.00
N GLN A 337 26.86 -2.41 6.67
CA GLN A 337 28.11 -2.11 5.98
C GLN A 337 28.57 -0.68 6.25
N TYR A 338 27.67 0.29 6.20
CA TYR A 338 27.94 1.68 6.53
C TYR A 338 28.47 1.82 7.96
N LEU A 339 27.87 1.14 8.93
CA LEU A 339 28.32 1.17 10.33
C LEU A 339 29.68 0.50 10.53
N LYS A 340 29.94 -0.65 9.88
CA LYS A 340 31.24 -1.35 9.94
C LYS A 340 32.37 -0.61 9.24
N GLY A 341 32.09 0.12 8.17
CA GLY A 341 33.09 0.95 7.48
C GLY A 341 33.56 2.16 8.31
N ARG A 342 33.02 2.34 9.52
CA ARG A 342 33.36 3.42 10.45
C ARG A 342 34.11 2.94 11.70
N SER A 343 34.16 1.63 11.94
CA SER A 343 34.85 1.02 13.10
C SER A 343 36.33 0.83 12.86
#